data_AF-A0A061FWB3-F1
#
_entry.id   AF-A0A061FWB3-F1
#
_cell.length_a   1.000
_cell.length_b   1.000
_cell.length_c   1.000
_cell.angle_alpha   90.00
_cell.angle_beta   90.00
_cell.angle_gamma   90.00
#
_symmetry.space_group_name_H-M   'P 1'
#
loop_
_entity.id
_entity.type
_entity.pdbx_description
1 polymer ?
#
loop_
_entity_poly.entity_id
_entity_poly.type
_entity_poly.pdbx_seq_one_letter_code
_entity_poly.pdbx_strand_id
1 'polypeptide(L)'
;MIEIIDQIQDSTLKREYLQKLKDSIKEKSDKTNLLNHEPIYNIKSIIFEKYEKTKPRKITKEELNLEINTIKAEISELKKEQQQIKRQIEFVKNTKIQTNQCSFESETEDQKTQEYMMILIEVSTQRYLIKIKLLINEEFQLETIALVDTSADQNCIRERIIPTKYYDKTIEGLKTANDEKLKITYKISNAEICNQGIKFKTPF
;
A
#
# COMPACT_ATOMS: atom_id res chain seq x y z
N MET A 1 -6.10 12.45 48.02
CA MET A 1 -7.11 11.36 47.96
C MET A 1 -6.80 10.25 48.98
N ILE A 2 -5.55 9.78 49.09
CA ILE A 2 -5.11 8.85 50.16
C ILE A 2 -5.22 9.49 51.56
N GLU A 3 -4.91 10.79 51.66
CA GLU A 3 -4.96 11.57 52.92
C GLU A 3 -6.36 11.66 53.57
N ILE A 4 -7.43 11.46 52.80
CA ILE A 4 -8.82 11.51 53.32
C ILE A 4 -9.20 10.18 53.99
N ILE A 5 -8.60 9.07 53.56
CA ILE A 5 -8.88 7.72 54.05
C ILE A 5 -8.30 7.50 55.45
N ASP A 6 -7.20 8.19 55.78
CA ASP A 6 -6.58 8.13 57.11
C ASP A 6 -7.28 9.00 58.16
N GLN A 7 -8.18 9.89 57.75
CA GLN A 7 -9.02 10.68 58.65
C GLN A 7 -10.30 9.95 59.09
N ILE A 8 -10.61 8.78 58.49
CA ILE A 8 -11.77 7.97 58.86
C ILE A 8 -11.46 7.21 60.16
N GLN A 9 -12.04 7.66 61.27
CA GLN A 9 -11.88 7.05 62.59
C GLN A 9 -12.60 5.70 62.73
N ASP A 10 -13.68 5.49 61.98
CA ASP A 10 -14.44 4.24 61.98
C ASP A 10 -13.74 3.18 61.12
N SER A 11 -13.20 2.14 61.77
CA SER A 11 -12.46 1.06 61.10
C SER A 11 -13.32 0.27 60.11
N THR A 12 -14.62 0.18 60.37
CA THR A 12 -15.59 -0.58 59.56
C THR A 12 -15.88 0.16 58.27
N LEU A 13 -16.13 1.47 58.37
CA LEU A 13 -16.38 2.35 57.22
C LEU A 13 -15.12 2.50 56.36
N LYS A 14 -13.94 2.58 56.98
CA LYS A 14 -12.64 2.60 56.29
C LYS A 14 -12.45 1.34 55.44
N ARG A 15 -12.78 0.16 56.00
CA ARG A 15 -12.70 -1.13 55.29
C ARG A 15 -13.68 -1.21 54.13
N GLU A 16 -14.91 -0.75 54.30
CA GLU A 16 -15.92 -0.74 53.23
C GLU A 16 -15.51 0.18 52.06
N TYR A 17 -14.97 1.36 52.38
CA TYR A 17 -14.51 2.31 51.37
C TYR A 17 -13.31 1.77 50.58
N LEU A 18 -12.34 1.18 51.26
CA LEU A 18 -11.19 0.51 50.61
C LEU A 18 -11.63 -0.66 49.73
N GLN A 19 -12.65 -1.41 50.15
CA GLN A 19 -13.21 -2.51 49.37
C GLN A 19 -13.88 -1.99 48.09
N LYS A 20 -14.71 -0.95 48.18
CA LYS A 20 -15.31 -0.29 47.01
C LYS A 20 -14.25 0.26 46.05
N LEU A 21 -13.17 0.82 46.57
CA LEU A 21 -12.04 1.34 45.78
C LEU A 21 -11.30 0.21 45.05
N LYS A 22 -11.05 -0.90 45.75
CA LYS A 22 -10.45 -2.11 45.18
C LYS A 22 -11.31 -2.69 44.05
N ASP A 23 -12.62 -2.78 44.27
CA ASP A 23 -13.55 -3.32 43.28
C ASP A 23 -13.65 -2.40 42.05
N SER A 24 -13.65 -1.08 42.25
CA SER A 24 -13.64 -0.09 41.15
C SER A 24 -12.32 -0.07 40.35
N ILE A 25 -11.19 -0.36 41.00
CA ILE A 25 -9.89 -0.55 40.32
C ILE A 25 -9.88 -1.86 39.53
N LYS A 26 -10.42 -2.95 40.10
CA LYS A 26 -10.51 -4.25 39.43
C LYS A 26 -11.43 -4.20 38.20
N GLU A 27 -12.54 -3.50 38.31
CA GLU A 27 -13.45 -3.28 37.18
C GLU A 27 -12.80 -2.44 36.07
N LYS A 28 -11.91 -1.50 36.41
CA LYS A 28 -11.08 -0.77 35.43
C LYS A 28 -9.99 -1.65 34.81
N SER A 29 -9.33 -2.51 35.58
CA SER A 29 -8.31 -3.43 35.05
C SER A 29 -8.91 -4.47 34.10
N ASP A 30 -10.11 -4.97 34.41
CA ASP A 30 -10.82 -5.93 33.58
C ASP A 30 -11.36 -5.27 32.29
N LYS A 31 -11.72 -3.98 32.35
CA LYS A 31 -12.05 -3.18 31.16
C LYS A 31 -10.82 -2.84 30.30
N THR A 32 -9.63 -2.67 30.89
CA THR A 32 -8.37 -2.48 30.11
C THR A 32 -7.87 -3.76 29.45
N ASN A 33 -8.20 -4.94 30.00
CA ASN A 33 -7.91 -6.24 29.39
C ASN A 33 -8.84 -6.59 28.23
N LEU A 34 -9.88 -5.77 27.99
CA LEU A 34 -10.77 -5.85 26.84
C LEU A 34 -10.52 -4.68 25.87
N LEU A 35 -9.27 -4.26 25.72
CA LEU A 35 -8.83 -3.56 24.51
C LEU A 35 -8.93 -4.58 23.36
N ASN A 36 -10.10 -4.59 22.72
CA ASN A 36 -10.28 -5.12 21.38
C ASN A 36 -9.03 -4.76 20.56
N HIS A 37 -8.22 -5.77 20.23
CA HIS A 37 -7.02 -5.58 19.44
C HIS A 37 -7.43 -4.91 18.12
N GLU A 38 -7.22 -3.60 18.02
CA GLU A 38 -7.23 -2.89 16.75
C GLU A 38 -6.28 -3.63 15.79
N PRO A 39 -6.66 -3.80 14.52
CA PRO A 39 -5.95 -4.70 13.62
C PRO A 39 -4.48 -4.29 13.51
N ILE A 40 -3.60 -5.25 13.82
CA ILE A 40 -2.14 -5.14 13.62
C ILE A 40 -1.95 -4.85 12.13
N TYR A 41 -1.36 -3.71 11.76
CA TYR A 41 -0.80 -3.62 10.42
C TYR A 41 0.65 -4.10 10.46
N ASN A 42 0.88 -5.28 9.90
CA ASN A 42 2.20 -5.81 9.64
C ASN A 42 2.48 -5.62 8.15
N ILE A 43 3.49 -4.81 7.80
CA ILE A 43 3.82 -4.50 6.41
C ILE A 43 4.09 -5.79 5.63
N LYS A 44 4.74 -6.78 6.26
CA LYS A 44 4.95 -8.11 5.67
C LYS A 44 3.59 -8.75 5.35
N SER A 45 2.66 -8.83 6.31
CA SER A 45 1.35 -9.45 6.03
C SER A 45 0.55 -8.68 4.99
N ILE A 46 0.61 -7.34 4.96
CA ILE A 46 -0.07 -6.52 3.96
C ILE A 46 0.47 -6.78 2.55
N ILE A 47 1.80 -6.83 2.40
CA ILE A 47 2.46 -7.13 1.12
C ILE A 47 2.11 -8.56 0.68
N PHE A 48 2.28 -9.54 1.56
CA PHE A 48 2.03 -10.95 1.24
C PHE A 48 0.55 -11.24 0.97
N GLU A 49 -0.38 -10.73 1.77
CA GLU A 49 -1.82 -10.96 1.58
C GLU A 49 -2.31 -10.38 0.25
N LYS A 50 -1.78 -9.21 -0.14
CA LYS A 50 -2.11 -8.60 -1.43
C LYS A 50 -1.50 -9.39 -2.59
N TYR A 51 -0.25 -9.86 -2.44
CA TYR A 51 0.40 -10.73 -3.42
C TYR A 51 -0.35 -12.06 -3.62
N GLU A 52 -0.81 -12.71 -2.55
CA GLU A 52 -1.60 -13.94 -2.65
C GLU A 52 -2.94 -13.72 -3.38
N LYS A 53 -3.57 -12.56 -3.18
CA LYS A 53 -4.81 -12.18 -3.91
C LYS A 53 -4.58 -11.84 -5.37
N THR A 54 -3.36 -11.43 -5.75
CA THR A 54 -2.97 -11.11 -7.13
C THR A 54 -2.22 -12.23 -7.82
N LYS A 55 -2.02 -13.41 -7.19
CA LYS A 55 -1.39 -14.55 -7.87
C LYS A 55 -2.18 -14.84 -9.16
N PRO A 56 -1.48 -14.99 -10.31
CA PRO A 56 -2.15 -15.40 -11.53
C PRO A 56 -2.87 -16.73 -11.24
N ARG A 57 -4.17 -16.76 -11.54
CA ARG A 57 -4.99 -17.97 -11.49
C ARG A 57 -4.18 -19.07 -12.18
N LYS A 58 -4.00 -20.22 -11.52
CA LYS A 58 -3.37 -21.39 -12.16
C LYS A 58 -4.23 -21.78 -13.35
N ILE A 59 -3.83 -21.33 -14.54
CA ILE A 59 -4.46 -21.69 -15.81
C ILE A 59 -4.39 -23.20 -15.90
N THR A 60 -5.55 -23.85 -16.00
CA THR A 60 -5.58 -25.30 -16.10
C THR A 60 -5.16 -25.74 -17.50
N LYS A 61 -4.63 -26.96 -17.62
CA LYS A 61 -4.20 -27.51 -18.91
C LYS A 61 -5.38 -27.53 -19.92
N GLU A 62 -6.61 -27.69 -19.43
CA GLU A 62 -7.82 -27.64 -20.24
C GLU A 62 -8.08 -26.25 -20.83
N GLU A 63 -7.95 -25.18 -20.04
CA GLU A 63 -8.14 -23.79 -20.50
C GLU A 63 -7.10 -23.43 -21.57
N LEU A 64 -5.84 -23.80 -21.34
CA LEU A 64 -4.76 -23.58 -22.30
C LEU A 64 -5.00 -24.32 -23.62
N ASN A 65 -5.48 -25.57 -23.56
CA ASN A 65 -5.81 -26.33 -24.77
C ASN A 65 -6.97 -25.71 -25.56
N LEU A 66 -7.95 -25.13 -24.86
CA LEU A 66 -9.08 -24.46 -25.48
C LEU A 66 -8.64 -23.20 -26.22
N GLU A 67 -7.79 -22.39 -25.58
CA GLU A 67 -7.19 -21.19 -26.18
C GLU A 67 -6.28 -21.54 -27.37
N ILE A 68 -5.44 -22.59 -27.25
CA ILE A 68 -4.63 -23.11 -28.36
C ILE A 68 -5.51 -23.51 -29.55
N ASN A 69 -6.66 -24.15 -29.31
CA ASN A 69 -7.56 -24.56 -30.38
C ASN A 69 -8.25 -23.36 -31.05
N THR A 70 -8.66 -22.36 -30.27
CA THR A 70 -9.20 -21.10 -30.80
C THR A 70 -8.16 -20.36 -31.65
N ILE A 71 -6.94 -20.18 -31.13
CA ILE A 71 -5.84 -19.53 -31.86
C ILE A 71 -5.50 -20.30 -33.14
N LYS A 72 -5.49 -21.64 -33.11
CA LYS A 72 -5.27 -22.45 -34.32
C LYS A 72 -6.36 -22.24 -35.36
N ALA A 73 -7.62 -22.07 -34.95
CA ALA A 73 -8.72 -21.78 -35.86
C ALA A 73 -8.55 -20.40 -36.51
N GLU A 74 -8.25 -19.37 -35.70
CA GLU A 74 -7.99 -18.01 -36.20
C GLU A 74 -6.77 -17.96 -37.13
N ILE A 75 -5.67 -18.64 -36.80
CA ILE A 75 -4.49 -18.75 -37.68
C ILE A 75 -4.86 -19.42 -39.01
N SER A 76 -5.70 -20.44 -38.99
CA SER A 76 -6.15 -21.12 -40.22
C SER A 76 -6.97 -20.18 -41.10
N GLU A 77 -7.83 -19.36 -40.50
CA GLU A 77 -8.65 -18.36 -41.19
C GLU A 77 -7.80 -17.22 -41.76
N LEU A 78 -6.95 -16.60 -40.94
CA LEU A 78 -6.03 -15.56 -41.36
C LEU A 78 -5.07 -16.03 -42.47
N LYS A 79 -4.63 -17.29 -42.45
CA LYS A 79 -3.83 -17.86 -43.55
C LYS A 79 -4.61 -17.92 -44.86
N LYS A 80 -5.91 -18.25 -44.83
CA LYS A 80 -6.76 -18.25 -46.03
C LYS A 80 -6.93 -16.83 -46.56
N GLU A 81 -7.21 -15.88 -45.68
CA GLU A 81 -7.33 -14.46 -46.04
C GLU A 81 -6.02 -13.93 -46.62
N GLN A 82 -4.88 -14.20 -45.98
CA GLN A 82 -3.57 -13.84 -46.52
C GLN A 82 -3.32 -14.44 -47.89
N GLN A 83 -3.73 -15.69 -48.14
CA GLN A 83 -3.57 -16.32 -49.45
C GLN A 83 -4.46 -15.65 -50.51
N GLN A 84 -5.65 -15.20 -50.14
CA GLN A 84 -6.54 -14.44 -51.02
C GLN A 84 -5.95 -13.05 -51.32
N ILE A 85 -5.51 -12.34 -50.29
CA ILE A 85 -4.87 -11.02 -50.42
C ILE A 85 -3.59 -11.14 -51.26
N LYS A 86 -2.77 -12.18 -51.04
CA LYS A 86 -1.56 -12.42 -51.83
C LYS A 86 -1.88 -12.61 -53.32
N ARG A 87 -2.94 -13.36 -53.66
CA ARG A 87 -3.41 -13.50 -55.05
C ARG A 87 -3.88 -12.16 -55.63
N GLN A 88 -4.58 -11.34 -54.85
CA GLN A 88 -5.00 -10.00 -55.26
C GLN A 88 -3.80 -9.05 -55.45
N ILE A 89 -2.83 -9.08 -54.54
CA ILE A 89 -1.59 -8.32 -54.66
C ILE A 89 -0.79 -8.77 -55.86
N GLU A 90 -0.66 -10.07 -56.12
CA GLU A 90 0.07 -10.60 -57.28
C GLU A 90 -0.60 -10.19 -58.60
N PHE A 91 -1.93 -10.15 -58.64
CA PHE A 91 -2.71 -9.56 -59.73
C PHE A 91 -2.42 -8.05 -59.91
N VAL A 92 -2.24 -7.29 -58.83
CA VAL A 92 -1.94 -5.85 -58.85
C VAL A 92 -0.44 -5.53 -59.05
N LYS A 93 0.47 -6.44 -58.68
CA LYS A 93 1.93 -6.27 -58.71
C LYS A 93 2.52 -6.66 -60.06
N ASN A 94 1.83 -7.52 -60.82
CA ASN A 94 2.05 -7.62 -62.27
C ASN A 94 1.83 -6.28 -63.01
N THR A 95 1.32 -5.26 -62.31
CA THR A 95 1.12 -3.90 -62.79
C THR A 95 2.15 -2.89 -62.25
N LYS A 96 3.10 -3.23 -61.34
CA LYS A 96 4.24 -2.37 -60.90
C LYS A 96 5.21 -3.13 -59.97
N ILE A 97 6.51 -3.13 -60.30
CA ILE A 97 7.57 -3.94 -59.66
C ILE A 97 8.40 -3.17 -58.60
N GLN A 98 8.41 -3.77 -57.40
CA GLN A 98 9.42 -4.01 -56.34
C GLN A 98 10.33 -2.92 -55.73
N THR A 99 10.39 -2.98 -54.38
CA THR A 99 11.57 -2.73 -53.53
C THR A 99 11.63 -3.80 -52.43
N ASN A 100 12.82 -4.17 -51.93
CA ASN A 100 12.99 -5.06 -50.78
C ASN A 100 14.12 -4.62 -49.82
N GLN A 101 13.97 -5.09 -48.57
CA GLN A 101 14.46 -4.58 -47.28
C GLN A 101 15.77 -5.21 -46.73
N CYS A 102 16.22 -4.62 -45.61
CA CYS A 102 17.33 -4.98 -44.70
C CYS A 102 16.84 -5.83 -43.49
N SER A 103 17.74 -6.55 -42.82
CA SER A 103 17.48 -7.41 -41.65
C SER A 103 18.33 -7.02 -40.42
N PHE A 104 17.81 -7.30 -39.22
CA PHE A 104 18.45 -7.17 -37.89
C PHE A 104 18.30 -8.52 -37.15
N GLU A 105 19.27 -8.89 -36.30
CA GLU A 105 19.24 -10.09 -35.45
C GLU A 105 19.34 -9.74 -33.96
N SER A 106 18.77 -10.61 -33.11
CA SER A 106 18.53 -10.42 -31.67
C SER A 106 19.27 -11.45 -30.80
N GLU A 107 19.67 -11.02 -29.60
CA GLU A 107 20.35 -11.80 -28.55
C GLU A 107 19.37 -12.50 -27.58
N THR A 108 19.76 -13.64 -27.01
CA THR A 108 18.87 -14.64 -26.36
C THR A 108 19.00 -14.79 -24.83
N GLU A 109 19.51 -13.79 -24.09
CA GLU A 109 19.62 -13.87 -22.61
C GLU A 109 18.43 -13.26 -21.82
N ASP A 110 17.39 -12.80 -22.52
CA ASP A 110 16.45 -11.81 -22.01
C ASP A 110 15.28 -12.36 -21.15
N GLN A 111 14.89 -13.63 -21.30
CA GLN A 111 13.58 -14.10 -20.80
C GLN A 111 13.44 -14.20 -19.27
N LYS A 112 14.46 -14.73 -18.56
CA LYS A 112 14.37 -14.85 -17.08
C LYS A 112 14.44 -13.48 -16.41
N THR A 113 15.33 -12.62 -16.90
CA THR A 113 15.46 -11.25 -16.42
C THR A 113 14.15 -10.48 -16.65
N GLN A 114 13.52 -10.66 -17.82
CA GLN A 114 12.21 -10.08 -18.12
C GLN A 114 11.10 -10.59 -17.19
N GLU A 115 11.07 -11.88 -16.85
CA GLU A 115 10.07 -12.44 -15.92
C GLU A 115 10.21 -11.85 -14.51
N TYR A 116 11.43 -11.80 -13.96
CA TYR A 116 11.69 -11.16 -12.67
C TYR A 116 11.38 -9.66 -12.71
N MET A 117 11.74 -8.98 -13.80
CA MET A 117 11.48 -7.56 -13.98
C MET A 117 9.96 -7.28 -14.06
N MET A 118 9.20 -8.15 -14.73
CA MET A 118 7.74 -8.06 -14.80
C MET A 118 7.08 -8.25 -13.43
N ILE A 119 7.54 -9.21 -12.63
CA ILE A 119 7.06 -9.39 -11.24
C ILE A 119 7.41 -8.18 -10.38
N LEU A 120 8.62 -7.62 -10.51
CA LEU A 120 9.01 -6.41 -9.79
C LEU A 120 8.20 -5.18 -10.21
N ILE A 121 7.88 -5.04 -11.50
CA ILE A 121 6.99 -4.01 -12.03
C ILE A 121 5.57 -4.20 -11.47
N GLU A 122 5.07 -5.43 -11.45
CA GLU A 122 3.73 -5.73 -10.92
C GLU A 122 3.64 -5.45 -9.42
N VAL A 123 4.66 -5.82 -8.62
CA VAL A 123 4.70 -5.53 -7.18
C VAL A 123 4.89 -4.03 -6.91
N SER A 124 5.76 -3.34 -7.66
CA SER A 124 6.01 -1.90 -7.46
C SER A 124 4.85 -1.01 -7.89
N THR A 125 3.99 -1.47 -8.79
CA THR A 125 2.76 -0.73 -9.17
C THR A 125 1.64 -0.87 -8.15
N GLN A 126 1.76 -1.74 -7.15
CA GLN A 126 0.74 -1.90 -6.11
C GLN A 126 0.79 -0.76 -5.09
N ARG A 127 -0.31 -0.01 -4.98
CA ARG A 127 -0.49 0.99 -3.91
C ARG A 127 -0.81 0.32 -2.58
N TYR A 128 0.07 0.44 -1.60
CA TYR A 128 -0.14 -0.08 -0.24
C TYR A 128 -0.78 0.99 0.64
N LEU A 129 -2.09 0.88 0.88
CA LEU A 129 -2.82 1.79 1.76
C LEU A 129 -3.01 1.14 3.12
N ILE A 130 -2.66 1.86 4.18
CA ILE A 130 -2.79 1.39 5.56
C ILE A 130 -3.57 2.41 6.39
N LYS A 131 -4.40 1.92 7.32
CA LYS A 131 -5.02 2.78 8.33
C LYS A 131 -3.97 3.06 9.41
N ILE A 132 -3.69 4.34 9.66
CA ILE A 132 -2.76 4.79 10.69
C ILE A 132 -3.49 5.64 11.73
N LYS A 133 -2.89 5.69 12.92
CA LYS A 133 -3.29 6.57 14.01
C LYS A 133 -2.12 7.49 14.31
N LEU A 134 -2.26 8.77 13.98
CA LEU A 134 -1.26 9.80 14.16
C LEU A 134 -1.56 10.59 15.44
N LEU A 135 -0.54 10.80 16.27
CA LEU A 135 -0.59 11.64 17.46
C LEU A 135 0.39 12.80 17.29
N ILE A 136 -0.07 14.04 17.30
CA ILE A 136 0.76 15.24 17.13
C ILE A 136 0.80 16.02 18.45
N ASN A 137 2.01 16.37 18.88
CA ASN A 137 2.27 17.11 20.11
C ASN A 137 1.59 16.52 21.36
N GLU A 138 1.33 15.21 21.38
CA GLU A 138 0.60 14.51 22.46
C GLU A 138 -0.84 15.03 22.71
N GLU A 139 -1.34 15.95 21.89
CA GLU A 139 -2.64 16.62 22.07
C GLU A 139 -3.65 16.23 20.98
N PHE A 140 -3.18 16.07 19.73
CA PHE A 140 -4.06 15.86 18.58
C PHE A 140 -3.92 14.46 18.03
N GLN A 141 -5.04 13.74 18.00
CA GLN A 141 -5.10 12.41 17.42
C GLN A 141 -5.89 12.44 16.11
N LEU A 142 -5.35 11.79 15.08
CA LEU A 142 -5.99 11.61 13.79
C LEU A 142 -5.89 10.15 13.35
N GLU A 143 -7.02 9.51 13.08
CA GLU A 143 -7.05 8.23 12.35
C GLU A 143 -7.30 8.50 10.87
N THR A 144 -6.42 8.00 10.00
CA THR A 144 -6.52 8.24 8.55
C THR A 144 -5.94 7.08 7.76
N ILE A 145 -6.17 7.06 6.45
CA ILE A 145 -5.53 6.12 5.53
C ILE A 145 -4.32 6.79 4.91
N ALA A 146 -3.15 6.16 5.01
CA ALA A 146 -1.90 6.61 4.45
C ALA A 146 -1.39 5.64 3.37
N LEU A 147 -0.70 6.20 2.38
CA LEU A 147 0.05 5.42 1.39
C LEU A 147 1.42 5.09 1.95
N VAL A 148 1.80 3.81 1.90
CA VAL A 148 3.18 3.38 2.13
C VAL A 148 3.96 3.60 0.84
N ASP A 149 4.90 4.53 0.90
CA ASP A 149 5.80 4.86 -0.20
C ASP A 149 7.24 4.60 0.24
N THR A 150 7.81 3.48 -0.21
CA THR A 150 9.19 3.11 0.13
C THR A 150 10.22 3.94 -0.62
N SER A 151 9.80 4.74 -1.61
CA SER A 151 10.68 5.62 -2.39
C SER A 151 10.73 7.06 -1.86
N ALA A 152 10.00 7.36 -0.78
CA ALA A 152 9.96 8.67 -0.16
C ALA A 152 10.91 8.76 1.04
N ASP A 153 11.73 9.80 1.08
CA ASP A 153 12.65 10.09 2.19
C ASP A 153 11.97 10.72 3.42
N GLN A 154 10.79 11.32 3.21
CA GLN A 154 10.05 12.06 4.25
C GLN A 154 8.56 11.70 4.17
N ASN A 155 7.90 11.69 5.33
CA ASN A 155 6.44 11.57 5.35
C ASN A 155 5.82 12.89 4.89
N CYS A 156 4.66 12.82 4.25
CA CYS A 156 3.93 14.00 3.79
C CYS A 156 2.45 13.89 4.14
N ILE A 157 1.86 14.99 4.58
CA ILE A 157 0.42 15.11 4.81
C ILE A 157 -0.12 16.20 3.90
N ARG A 158 -1.29 15.96 3.30
CA ARG A 158 -1.99 16.98 2.53
C ARG A 158 -2.38 18.14 3.45
N GLU A 159 -2.19 19.37 2.99
CA GLU A 159 -2.61 20.55 3.73
C GLU A 159 -4.10 20.50 4.12
N ARG A 160 -4.44 21.26 5.17
CA ARG A 160 -5.82 21.40 5.72
C ARG A 160 -6.39 20.17 6.43
N ILE A 161 -5.64 19.07 6.52
CA ILE A 161 -6.02 17.91 7.35
C ILE A 161 -5.73 18.19 8.82
N ILE A 162 -4.58 18.81 9.11
CA ILE A 162 -4.14 19.14 10.46
C ILE A 162 -4.54 20.58 10.81
N PRO A 163 -5.01 20.87 12.03
CA PRO A 163 -5.21 22.24 12.49
C PRO A 163 -3.90 23.05 12.50
N THR A 164 -3.99 24.32 12.14
CA THR A 164 -2.83 25.24 11.98
C THR A 164 -1.94 25.38 13.21
N LYS A 165 -2.48 25.14 14.42
CA LYS A 165 -1.73 25.24 15.67
C LYS A 165 -0.68 24.14 15.88
N TYR A 166 -0.69 23.09 15.06
CA TYR A 166 0.18 21.91 15.24
C TYR A 166 1.33 21.82 14.23
N TYR A 167 1.51 22.82 13.37
CA TYR A 167 2.63 22.88 12.44
C TYR A 167 3.23 24.27 12.33
N ASP A 168 4.52 24.30 12.06
CA ASP A 168 5.30 25.52 11.89
C ASP A 168 5.56 25.79 10.42
N LYS A 169 5.78 27.07 10.08
CA LYS A 169 6.25 27.43 8.74
C LYS A 169 7.65 26.86 8.51
N THR A 170 7.90 26.38 7.30
CA THR A 170 9.23 25.91 6.88
C THR A 170 9.64 26.51 5.53
N ILE A 171 10.95 26.55 5.31
CA ILE A 171 11.59 26.87 4.03
C ILE A 171 12.20 25.63 3.37
N GLU A 172 12.10 24.47 4.02
CA GLU A 172 12.54 23.19 3.49
C GLU A 172 11.77 22.85 2.21
N GLY A 173 12.45 22.19 1.27
CA GLY A 173 11.88 21.81 -0.02
C GLY A 173 12.01 20.33 -0.25
N LEU A 174 10.96 19.72 -0.78
CA LEU A 174 10.99 18.34 -1.26
C LEU A 174 10.93 18.32 -2.78
N LYS A 175 11.40 17.23 -3.36
CA LYS A 175 11.30 16.96 -4.79
C LYS A 175 10.44 15.73 -5.00
N THR A 176 9.64 15.75 -6.06
CA THR A 176 8.91 14.58 -6.51
C THR A 176 9.80 13.69 -7.38
N ALA A 177 9.36 12.46 -7.67
CA ALA A 177 10.13 11.49 -8.45
C ALA A 177 10.45 11.95 -9.90
N ASN A 178 9.73 12.94 -10.41
CA ASN A 178 9.98 13.60 -11.69
C ASN A 178 10.93 14.82 -11.59
N ASP A 179 11.63 14.98 -10.47
CA ASP A 179 12.54 16.09 -10.14
C ASP A 179 11.88 17.48 -10.05
N GLU A 180 10.54 17.53 -10.05
CA GLU A 180 9.80 18.76 -9.81
C GLU A 180 9.85 19.15 -8.33
N LYS A 181 9.89 20.46 -8.05
CA LYS A 181 9.89 20.96 -6.68
C LYS A 181 8.47 20.88 -6.10
N LEU A 182 8.31 20.11 -5.03
CA LEU A 182 7.08 20.11 -4.25
C LEU A 182 7.06 21.34 -3.35
N LYS A 183 5.97 22.12 -3.46
CA LYS A 183 5.78 23.29 -2.60
C LYS A 183 5.41 22.86 -1.20
N ILE A 184 6.39 22.87 -0.29
CA ILE A 184 6.21 22.66 1.14
C ILE A 184 6.32 24.02 1.84
N THR A 185 5.33 24.35 2.66
CA THR A 185 5.29 25.60 3.42
C THR A 185 5.20 25.39 4.92
N TYR A 186 4.96 24.15 5.36
CA TYR A 186 4.79 23.80 6.77
C TYR A 186 5.50 22.50 7.11
N LYS A 187 5.83 22.31 8.39
CA LYS A 187 6.38 21.07 8.95
C LYS A 187 5.78 20.75 10.30
N ILE A 188 5.73 19.47 10.62
CA ILE A 188 5.35 18.92 11.92
C ILE A 188 6.55 18.16 12.47
N SER A 189 7.22 18.74 13.48
CA SER A 189 8.45 18.15 14.02
C SER A 189 8.19 17.05 15.04
N ASN A 190 7.06 17.10 15.75
CA ASN A 190 6.73 16.17 16.82
C ASN A 190 5.41 15.46 16.56
N ALA A 191 5.49 14.36 15.81
CA ALA A 191 4.40 13.45 15.60
C ALA A 191 4.81 12.00 15.87
N GLU A 192 3.83 11.19 16.24
CA GLU A 192 3.97 9.77 16.52
C GLU A 192 2.96 8.98 15.69
N ILE A 193 3.44 8.03 14.91
CA ILE A 193 2.58 7.01 14.31
C ILE A 193 2.40 5.90 15.34
N CYS A 194 1.15 5.66 15.73
CA CYS A 194 0.78 4.61 16.67
C CYS A 194 0.42 3.33 15.92
N ASN A 195 1.01 2.22 16.36
CA ASN A 195 0.64 0.87 15.97
C ASN A 195 0.59 0.01 17.25
N GLN A 196 -0.61 -0.26 17.76
CA GLN A 196 -0.81 -1.20 18.87
C GLN A 196 0.03 -0.96 20.13
N GLY A 197 0.05 0.29 20.57
CA GLY A 197 0.85 0.70 21.73
C GLY A 197 2.32 0.96 21.41
N ILE A 198 2.82 0.55 20.24
CA ILE A 198 4.12 1.01 19.74
C ILE A 198 3.93 2.38 19.10
N LYS A 199 4.80 3.32 19.48
CA LYS A 199 4.81 4.70 18.99
C LYS A 199 6.10 4.97 18.24
N PHE A 200 5.99 5.36 16.98
CA PHE A 200 7.11 5.73 16.14
C PHE A 200 7.14 7.24 15.97
N LYS A 201 8.11 7.90 16.61
CA LYS A 201 8.34 9.33 16.44
C LYS A 201 8.86 9.61 15.04
N THR A 202 8.21 10.51 14.33
CA THR A 202 8.58 10.85 12.96
C THR A 202 8.07 12.23 12.56
N PRO A 203 8.85 13.02 11.79
CA PRO A 203 8.40 14.30 11.27
C PRO A 203 7.50 14.13 10.02
N PHE A 204 6.76 15.19 9.70
CA PHE A 204 5.92 15.33 8.49
C PHE A 204 6.01 16.74 7.90
#